data_AF-U6M1J9-F1
#
_entry.id   AF-U6M1J9-F1
#
_cell.length_a   1.000
_cell.length_b   1.000
_cell.length_c   1.000
_cell.angle_alpha   90.00
_cell.angle_beta   90.00
_cell.angle_gamma   90.00
#
_symmetry.space_group_name_H-M   'P 1'
#
loop_
_entity.id
_entity.type
_entity.pdbx_description
1 polymer ?
#
loop_
_entity_poly.entity_id
_entity_poly.type
_entity_poly.pdbx_seq_one_letter_code
_entity_poly.pdbx_strand_id
1 'polypeptide(L)'
;MLNGAIRCCTCSSYRHGRHALQHARRRLLQRNVHQQQQQQQQHQQQQQQHLNPRVEQKEHQSLWCLSNRFPTTLYPNCSAASTATAARAVAGATAIAAHRSLAYRCRYPIGRRSFSSSAVDGPLPASSAASEGEATATFPSSSSTSQPGSAAAAASAAEAAAAAGGGHGRIAARPVYLDYQATTPLDPRVLDKMMAFNVDCFGNPHSSSHPAGWEAKREVEKAREAVARVLGLPASRSRDIVFTSGATESNNLAIKGLVRFEEQQHALRQKQQQQQQQQQQQQRADQQQQPQLQQQQKPQRVRKNHVITTQIEHKCVLQCCRLLHMEWLLSGGSRGAEVTFLPVSREGLVSAADVAAAIKPSTLLVSVMHVNNEVGVVQDLRSIGEVCREKGVFFHTDASQGFGKIHIDVEDMNIDLLSLSAHKIYGPKGIGALFVRSKKKKVRLAPLIDGGGQERGLRSGTLPTPLIVGLGAAASLSLECMDSDRRHIERLSKLLLQQLQQQLPHISVNGSLSNRYPGNLNISFSFVEGESLLMSIGDIAMSSGSACTSESLEPSYVLRSLGVGEETAHTSIRIGIGRFTREEEVRHCAERLVKEVRRLREMSPLYEGAIEGDGEKGPKLVWT
;
A
#
# COMPACT_ATOMS: atom_id res chain seq x y z
N MET A 1 99.67 -28.02 2.06
CA MET A 1 98.68 -28.47 1.06
C MET A 1 97.34 -28.55 1.78
N LEU A 2 96.52 -27.51 1.74
CA LEU A 2 95.59 -27.10 0.68
C LEU A 2 94.15 -27.46 1.10
N ASN A 3 93.23 -26.54 0.78
CA ASN A 3 91.76 -26.61 0.83
C ASN A 3 91.15 -26.26 2.19
N GLY A 4 90.63 -25.05 2.44
CA GLY A 4 90.10 -24.04 1.54
C GLY A 4 88.58 -24.21 1.37
N ALA A 5 87.83 -23.28 1.99
CA ALA A 5 86.46 -22.90 1.70
C ALA A 5 85.29 -23.84 2.05
N ILE A 6 84.92 -23.93 3.33
CA ILE A 6 83.49 -23.96 3.75
C ILE A 6 83.37 -23.27 5.12
N ARG A 7 82.96 -21.99 5.17
CA ARG A 7 82.40 -21.39 6.38
C ARG A 7 81.45 -20.23 6.07
N CYS A 8 80.21 -20.41 6.53
CA CYS A 8 79.29 -19.40 7.05
C CYS A 8 78.54 -18.47 6.07
N CYS A 9 77.56 -19.02 5.35
CA CYS A 9 76.54 -18.24 4.62
C CYS A 9 75.27 -17.87 5.43
N THR A 10 75.22 -18.08 6.75
CA THR A 10 73.95 -17.96 7.51
C THR A 10 73.78 -16.71 8.38
N CYS A 11 74.81 -15.86 8.55
CA CYS A 11 74.70 -14.66 9.40
C CYS A 11 74.38 -13.34 8.65
N SER A 12 74.67 -13.23 7.35
CA SER A 12 74.41 -11.99 6.58
C SER A 12 72.93 -11.84 6.19
N SER A 13 72.28 -12.94 5.81
CA SER A 13 70.88 -12.95 5.35
C SER A 13 69.88 -12.65 6.48
N TYR A 14 70.22 -13.01 7.73
CA TYR A 14 69.35 -12.78 8.90
C TYR A 14 69.36 -11.32 9.38
N ARG A 15 70.49 -10.60 9.23
CA ARG A 15 70.58 -9.15 9.53
C ARG A 15 69.85 -8.31 8.48
N HIS A 16 69.98 -8.64 7.20
CA HIS A 16 69.30 -7.94 6.12
C HIS A 16 67.77 -8.12 6.18
N GLY A 17 67.30 -9.33 6.53
CA GLY A 17 65.87 -9.61 6.73
C GLY A 17 65.24 -8.79 7.86
N ARG A 18 65.93 -8.63 9.00
CA ARG A 18 65.43 -7.81 10.13
C ARG A 18 65.37 -6.32 9.81
N HIS A 19 66.35 -5.78 9.08
CA HIS A 19 66.33 -4.38 8.65
C HIS A 19 65.22 -4.11 7.63
N ALA A 20 64.99 -5.04 6.68
CA ALA A 20 63.89 -4.94 5.72
C ALA A 20 62.51 -4.98 6.41
N LEU A 21 62.33 -5.87 7.39
CA LEU A 21 61.09 -5.97 8.17
C LEU A 21 60.85 -4.74 9.05
N GLN A 22 61.90 -4.18 9.66
CA GLN A 22 61.80 -2.93 10.42
C GLN A 22 61.47 -1.73 9.52
N HIS A 23 62.04 -1.67 8.31
CA HIS A 23 61.69 -0.63 7.33
C HIS A 23 60.26 -0.76 6.83
N ALA A 24 59.80 -1.98 6.53
CA ALA A 24 58.42 -2.23 6.12
C ALA A 24 57.43 -1.86 7.24
N ARG A 25 57.74 -2.21 8.50
CA ARG A 25 56.92 -1.86 9.67
C ARG A 25 56.89 -0.34 9.90
N ARG A 26 58.02 0.36 9.74
CA ARG A 26 58.06 1.84 9.81
C ARG A 26 57.24 2.49 8.69
N ARG A 27 57.30 1.98 7.46
CA ARG A 27 56.48 2.51 6.35
C ARG A 27 54.98 2.27 6.55
N LEU A 28 54.59 1.12 7.11
CA LEU A 28 53.20 0.82 7.48
C LEU A 28 52.70 1.72 8.60
N LEU A 29 53.51 1.93 9.65
CA LEU A 29 53.18 2.86 10.72
C LEU A 29 53.06 4.31 10.21
N GLN A 30 53.96 4.75 9.34
CA GLN A 30 53.89 6.08 8.72
C GLN A 30 52.66 6.24 7.84
N ARG A 31 52.29 5.21 7.05
CA ARG A 31 51.03 5.22 6.27
C ARG A 31 49.81 5.30 7.17
N ASN A 32 49.76 4.52 8.25
CA ASN A 32 48.63 4.53 9.17
C ASN A 32 48.50 5.89 9.89
N VAL A 33 49.61 6.49 10.33
CA VAL A 33 49.62 7.83 10.94
C VAL A 33 49.15 8.88 9.93
N HIS A 34 49.61 8.81 8.67
CA HIS A 34 49.18 9.76 7.64
C HIS A 34 47.68 9.60 7.29
N GLN A 35 47.18 8.37 7.26
CA GLN A 35 45.76 8.09 7.02
C GLN A 35 44.88 8.56 8.19
N GLN A 36 45.37 8.42 9.42
CA GLN A 36 44.69 8.90 10.62
C GLN A 36 44.68 10.43 10.71
N GLN A 37 45.76 11.09 10.29
CA GLN A 37 45.82 12.56 10.17
C GLN A 37 44.87 13.08 9.08
N GLN A 38 44.77 12.40 7.93
CA GLN A 38 43.81 12.76 6.88
C GLN A 38 42.37 12.60 7.35
N GLN A 39 42.06 11.53 8.09
CA GLN A 39 40.72 11.34 8.68
C GLN A 39 40.40 12.41 9.73
N GLN A 40 41.36 12.79 10.58
CA GLN A 40 41.17 13.88 11.55
C GLN A 40 40.96 15.24 10.85
N GLN A 41 41.70 15.53 9.78
CA GLN A 41 41.49 16.76 9.00
C GLN A 41 40.12 16.79 8.30
N GLN A 42 39.68 15.67 7.74
CA GLN A 42 38.33 15.56 7.16
C GLN A 42 37.23 15.73 8.22
N HIS A 43 37.43 15.19 9.43
CA HIS A 43 36.48 15.34 10.52
C HIS A 43 36.46 16.79 11.06
N GLN A 44 37.60 17.46 11.14
CA GLN A 44 37.67 18.90 11.47
C GLN A 44 37.01 19.78 10.40
N GLN A 45 37.18 19.47 9.11
CA GLN A 45 36.49 20.18 8.03
C GLN A 45 34.97 19.98 8.08
N GLN A 46 34.50 18.76 8.37
CA GLN A 46 33.06 18.49 8.57
C GLN A 46 32.50 19.20 9.80
N GLN A 47 33.26 19.27 10.90
CA GLN A 47 32.84 20.03 12.09
C GLN A 47 32.81 21.54 11.84
N GLN A 48 33.76 22.10 11.06
CA GLN A 48 33.73 23.51 10.65
C GLN A 48 32.57 23.83 9.70
N GLN A 49 32.14 22.88 8.85
CA GLN A 49 30.93 23.03 8.02
C GLN A 49 29.65 22.99 8.86
N HIS A 50 29.63 22.27 9.98
CA HIS A 50 28.49 22.25 10.91
C HIS A 50 28.47 23.40 11.93
N LEU A 51 29.56 24.17 12.06
CA LEU A 51 29.68 25.29 13.00
C LEU A 51 29.38 26.67 12.40
N ASN A 52 28.83 26.74 11.18
CA ASN A 52 28.44 28.00 10.56
C ASN A 52 26.91 28.14 10.32
N PRO A 53 26.04 28.12 11.35
CA PRO A 53 24.62 28.42 11.19
C PRO A 53 24.39 29.91 11.41
N ARG A 54 24.57 30.76 10.40
CA ARG A 54 24.07 32.16 10.51
C ARG A 54 23.77 32.94 9.23
N VAL A 55 23.75 32.32 8.05
CA VAL A 55 23.41 33.08 6.81
C VAL A 55 22.22 32.51 6.01
N GLU A 56 21.84 31.24 6.13
CA GLU A 56 20.77 30.68 5.27
C GLU A 56 19.38 30.51 5.92
N GLN A 57 19.20 30.84 7.21
CA GLN A 57 17.91 30.66 7.90
C GLN A 57 16.94 31.85 7.80
N LYS A 58 17.32 32.96 7.15
CA LYS A 58 16.42 34.13 7.00
C LYS A 58 15.53 34.12 5.75
N GLU A 59 15.76 33.23 4.78
CA GLU A 59 14.93 33.16 3.56
C GLU A 59 13.85 32.06 3.60
N HIS A 60 13.93 31.10 4.52
CA HIS A 60 12.96 30.00 4.58
C HIS A 60 11.75 30.23 5.51
N GLN A 61 11.76 31.28 6.35
CA GLN A 61 10.62 31.62 7.23
C GLN A 61 9.65 32.65 6.63
N SER A 62 9.99 33.31 5.52
CA SER A 62 9.11 34.26 4.83
C SER A 62 8.23 33.62 3.74
N LEU A 63 8.44 32.34 3.41
CA LEU A 63 7.70 31.64 2.34
C LEU A 63 6.49 30.82 2.83
N TRP A 64 6.25 30.74 4.14
CA TRP A 64 5.09 30.02 4.70
C TRP A 64 3.86 30.91 4.98
N CYS A 65 3.94 32.22 4.71
CA CYS A 65 2.82 33.16 4.90
C CYS A 65 2.33 33.86 3.61
N LEU A 66 2.76 33.41 2.42
CA LEU A 66 2.43 34.10 1.15
C LEU A 66 1.74 33.24 0.08
N SER A 67 1.27 32.02 0.40
CA SER A 67 0.54 31.18 -0.56
C SER A 67 -0.98 31.40 -0.59
N ASN A 68 -1.51 32.42 0.08
CA ASN A 68 -2.89 32.87 -0.05
C ASN A 68 -2.92 34.30 -0.63
N ARG A 69 -2.88 34.42 -1.96
CA ARG A 69 -3.51 35.51 -2.74
C ARG A 69 -3.27 35.29 -4.23
N PHE A 70 -4.34 34.98 -4.95
CA PHE A 70 -4.43 35.20 -6.40
C PHE A 70 -4.55 36.70 -6.70
N PRO A 71 -4.09 37.20 -7.87
CA PRO A 71 -4.41 38.54 -8.33
C PRO A 71 -5.73 38.53 -9.13
N THR A 72 -6.74 39.21 -8.61
CA THR A 72 -7.94 39.64 -9.36
C THR A 72 -7.73 41.07 -9.86
N THR A 73 -7.86 41.27 -11.17
CA THR A 73 -7.88 42.59 -11.81
C THR A 73 -9.30 43.19 -11.85
N LEU A 74 -9.43 44.43 -11.35
CA LEU A 74 -10.30 45.57 -11.77
C LEU A 74 -11.84 45.37 -11.66
N TYR A 75 -12.70 46.15 -10.97
CA TYR A 75 -12.85 47.61 -10.71
C TYR A 75 -13.94 47.83 -9.56
N PRO A 76 -14.38 49.06 -9.14
CA PRO A 76 -14.18 49.55 -7.77
C PRO A 76 -15.43 49.73 -6.84
N ASN A 77 -15.10 49.93 -5.55
CA ASN A 77 -15.78 50.71 -4.48
C ASN A 77 -17.19 50.34 -3.99
N CYS A 78 -17.29 49.93 -2.70
CA CYS A 78 -17.93 50.74 -1.65
C CYS A 78 -17.72 50.19 -0.21
N SER A 79 -17.25 51.11 0.64
CA SER A 79 -17.45 51.30 2.10
C SER A 79 -17.25 50.18 3.14
N ALA A 80 -16.30 50.49 4.02
CA ALA A 80 -16.00 50.00 5.37
C ALA A 80 -17.16 49.97 6.40
N ALA A 81 -17.03 49.07 7.40
CA ALA A 81 -17.08 49.33 8.86
C ALA A 81 -16.95 47.98 9.62
N SER A 82 -15.80 47.67 10.24
CA SER A 82 -15.50 47.75 11.69
C SER A 82 -16.30 46.74 12.55
N THR A 83 -15.72 45.82 13.33
CA THR A 83 -14.83 45.96 14.51
C THR A 83 -14.42 44.53 14.96
N ALA A 84 -13.14 44.19 15.08
CA ALA A 84 -12.34 44.11 16.32
C ALA A 84 -13.04 43.49 17.55
N THR A 85 -12.54 42.36 18.09
CA THR A 85 -11.70 42.29 19.32
C THR A 85 -11.40 40.83 19.71
N ALA A 86 -10.24 40.65 20.35
CA ALA A 86 -9.44 39.44 20.51
C ALA A 86 -9.72 38.58 21.76
N ALA A 87 -9.33 37.30 21.64
CA ALA A 87 -8.54 36.45 22.54
C ALA A 87 -8.76 36.44 24.09
N ARG A 88 -8.91 35.22 24.64
CA ARG A 88 -8.37 34.71 25.93
C ARG A 88 -8.38 33.18 25.88
N ALA A 89 -7.25 32.45 25.92
CA ALA A 89 -6.29 32.18 26.99
C ALA A 89 -6.53 30.82 27.66
N VAL A 90 -5.48 29.99 27.65
CA VAL A 90 -5.38 28.59 28.06
C VAL A 90 -4.68 28.49 29.42
N ALA A 91 -5.20 27.63 30.30
CA ALA A 91 -4.52 26.94 31.40
C ALA A 91 -5.47 25.79 31.81
N GLY A 92 -5.11 24.54 32.09
CA GLY A 92 -3.87 23.85 32.42
C GLY A 92 -4.29 22.73 33.39
N ALA A 93 -4.08 21.46 33.07
CA ALA A 93 -4.27 20.36 34.03
C ALA A 93 -3.49 19.10 33.60
N THR A 94 -2.45 18.80 34.38
CA THR A 94 -1.61 17.61 34.33
C THR A 94 -2.25 16.53 35.21
N ALA A 95 -2.41 15.31 34.71
CA ALA A 95 -2.84 14.15 35.51
C ALA A 95 -1.81 13.00 35.40
N ILE A 96 -1.36 12.56 36.56
CA ILE A 96 -0.33 11.56 36.81
C ILE A 96 -0.94 10.16 36.71
N ALA A 97 -0.37 9.28 35.88
CA ALA A 97 -0.74 7.87 35.79
C ALA A 97 0.14 7.02 36.73
N ALA A 98 -0.48 6.36 37.72
CA ALA A 98 0.17 5.39 38.59
C ALA A 98 0.00 3.96 38.05
N HIS A 99 1.11 3.29 37.78
CA HIS A 99 1.21 1.87 37.43
C HIS A 99 0.84 0.96 38.61
N ARG A 100 0.01 -0.05 38.38
CA ARG A 100 -0.04 -1.28 39.20
C ARG A 100 0.33 -2.48 38.33
N SER A 101 1.49 -3.05 38.63
CA SER A 101 1.99 -4.30 38.05
C SER A 101 1.33 -5.49 38.74
N LEU A 102 0.62 -6.34 37.98
CA LEU A 102 0.22 -7.67 38.41
C LEU A 102 1.04 -8.71 37.65
N ALA A 103 1.98 -9.32 38.34
CA ALA A 103 2.79 -10.42 37.84
C ALA A 103 1.99 -11.73 37.93
N TYR A 104 1.55 -12.28 36.80
CA TYR A 104 1.05 -13.64 36.72
C TYR A 104 2.22 -14.58 36.42
N ARG A 105 2.63 -15.37 37.43
CA ARG A 105 3.45 -16.58 37.24
C ARG A 105 2.51 -17.76 37.01
N CYS A 106 2.51 -18.31 35.80
CA CYS A 106 1.90 -19.61 35.53
C CYS A 106 3.01 -20.63 35.24
N ARG A 107 3.15 -21.61 36.14
CA ARG A 107 3.83 -22.89 35.89
C ARG A 107 2.76 -23.88 35.43
N TYR A 108 2.99 -24.59 34.33
CA TYR A 108 2.29 -25.85 34.04
C TYR A 108 3.28 -26.91 33.53
N PRO A 109 2.99 -28.21 33.78
CA PRO A 109 3.96 -29.30 33.72
C PRO A 109 4.11 -29.89 32.31
N ILE A 110 5.27 -30.47 32.07
CA ILE A 110 5.67 -31.13 30.83
C ILE A 110 5.01 -32.51 30.77
N GLY A 111 4.05 -32.68 29.86
CA GLY A 111 3.55 -34.00 29.44
C GLY A 111 4.20 -34.44 28.13
N ARG A 112 5.15 -35.38 28.20
CA ARG A 112 5.68 -36.09 27.03
C ARG A 112 4.57 -36.92 26.37
N ARG A 113 4.40 -36.82 25.05
CA ARG A 113 3.75 -37.87 24.25
C ARG A 113 4.72 -38.34 23.16
N SER A 114 5.05 -39.62 23.24
CA SER A 114 5.88 -40.40 22.33
C SER A 114 5.10 -40.78 21.07
N PHE A 115 5.84 -40.81 19.96
CA PHE A 115 5.44 -41.28 18.64
C PHE A 115 5.05 -42.78 18.66
N SER A 116 4.02 -43.15 17.89
CA SER A 116 3.72 -44.54 17.52
C SER A 116 3.91 -44.72 16.01
N SER A 117 4.86 -45.58 15.62
CA SER A 117 4.89 -46.24 14.31
C SER A 117 4.89 -47.75 14.56
N SER A 118 3.83 -48.43 14.14
CA SER A 118 3.67 -49.88 14.25
C SER A 118 4.13 -50.57 12.97
N ALA A 119 5.00 -51.57 13.11
CA ALA A 119 5.30 -52.58 12.10
C ALA A 119 5.42 -53.96 12.79
N VAL A 120 4.49 -54.83 12.38
CA VAL A 120 4.51 -56.30 12.16
C VAL A 120 4.97 -57.33 13.21
N ASP A 121 4.15 -58.40 13.25
CA ASP A 121 4.34 -59.81 13.64
C ASP A 121 4.13 -60.28 15.11
N GLY A 122 3.19 -61.24 15.26
CA GLY A 122 2.69 -61.86 16.51
C GLY A 122 3.51 -63.06 17.01
N PRO A 123 2.93 -64.09 17.70
CA PRO A 123 1.56 -64.27 18.23
C PRO A 123 1.47 -64.55 19.76
N LEU A 124 0.21 -64.59 20.24
CA LEU A 124 -0.46 -65.10 21.47
C LEU A 124 0.30 -66.12 22.39
N PRO A 125 -0.12 -66.43 23.66
CA PRO A 125 -1.48 -66.28 24.24
C PRO A 125 -1.64 -65.92 25.75
N ALA A 126 -2.90 -65.53 26.07
CA ALA A 126 -3.79 -65.96 27.18
C ALA A 126 -3.50 -65.74 28.69
N SER A 127 -4.58 -65.25 29.32
CA SER A 127 -5.14 -65.65 30.63
C SER A 127 -4.43 -65.09 31.88
N SER A 128 -5.07 -64.84 33.03
CA SER A 128 -6.45 -64.69 33.49
C SER A 128 -6.34 -64.64 35.02
N ALA A 129 -7.20 -63.88 35.70
CA ALA A 129 -7.63 -64.13 37.09
C ALA A 129 -6.51 -63.97 38.17
N ALA A 130 -6.71 -63.71 39.45
CA ALA A 130 -7.83 -63.45 40.35
C ALA A 130 -7.18 -62.83 41.63
N SER A 131 -7.85 -61.86 42.26
CA SER A 131 -8.48 -61.99 43.60
C SER A 131 -7.56 -61.96 44.83
N GLU A 132 -7.85 -60.94 45.65
CA GLU A 132 -8.08 -61.00 47.11
C GLU A 132 -6.91 -61.17 48.09
N GLY A 133 -7.00 -60.42 49.20
CA GLY A 133 -6.17 -60.57 50.39
C GLY A 133 -6.13 -59.33 51.28
N GLU A 134 -7.18 -59.13 52.07
CA GLU A 134 -7.26 -58.15 53.17
C GLU A 134 -6.21 -58.39 54.26
N ALA A 135 -5.76 -57.31 54.93
CA ALA A 135 -5.43 -57.34 56.35
C ALA A 135 -5.57 -55.94 56.98
N THR A 136 -6.46 -55.87 57.96
CA THR A 136 -6.85 -54.71 58.78
C THR A 136 -5.87 -54.41 59.92
N ALA A 137 -5.63 -53.12 60.20
CA ALA A 137 -5.31 -52.61 61.55
C ALA A 137 -5.68 -51.11 61.69
N THR A 138 -6.16 -50.74 62.88
CA THR A 138 -7.05 -49.63 63.25
C THR A 138 -6.39 -48.37 63.85
N PHE A 139 -6.77 -47.18 63.33
CA PHE A 139 -7.04 -45.82 63.89
C PHE A 139 -6.09 -45.08 64.89
N PRO A 140 -6.16 -43.72 65.09
CA PRO A 140 -6.83 -42.62 64.35
C PRO A 140 -5.97 -41.33 64.12
N SER A 141 -6.35 -40.44 63.18
CA SER A 141 -6.57 -38.98 63.42
C SER A 141 -6.86 -38.16 62.14
N SER A 142 -8.02 -37.48 62.15
CA SER A 142 -8.46 -36.30 61.37
C SER A 142 -8.44 -36.34 59.83
N SER A 143 -9.61 -36.64 59.25
CA SER A 143 -10.00 -36.24 57.89
C SER A 143 -11.03 -35.10 57.96
N SER A 144 -10.69 -33.91 57.48
CA SER A 144 -11.70 -32.93 57.04
C SER A 144 -11.83 -33.02 55.51
N THR A 145 -13.03 -33.42 55.12
CA THR A 145 -13.55 -33.46 53.76
C THR A 145 -13.60 -32.04 53.19
N SER A 146 -12.99 -31.80 52.03
CA SER A 146 -13.32 -30.64 51.19
C SER A 146 -13.86 -31.13 49.85
N GLN A 147 -15.14 -30.85 49.61
CA GLN A 147 -15.85 -31.16 48.38
C GLN A 147 -15.45 -30.22 47.22
N PRO A 148 -15.62 -30.68 45.96
CA PRO A 148 -15.35 -29.88 44.76
C PRO A 148 -16.55 -28.97 44.45
N GLY A 149 -16.60 -27.79 45.06
CA GLY A 149 -17.73 -26.85 44.90
C GLY A 149 -17.45 -25.59 44.06
N SER A 150 -16.19 -25.24 43.77
CA SER A 150 -15.87 -23.89 43.27
C SER A 150 -15.79 -23.73 41.75
N ALA A 151 -15.58 -24.81 40.99
CA ALA A 151 -15.44 -24.73 39.52
C ALA A 151 -16.81 -24.71 38.81
N ALA A 152 -17.77 -25.51 39.27
CA ALA A 152 -19.12 -25.56 38.70
C ALA A 152 -19.95 -24.31 39.04
N ALA A 153 -19.76 -23.74 40.24
CA ALA A 153 -20.43 -22.50 40.65
C ALA A 153 -19.95 -21.27 39.85
N ALA A 154 -18.66 -21.22 39.48
CA ALA A 154 -18.11 -20.15 38.65
C ALA A 154 -18.60 -20.23 37.19
N ALA A 155 -18.77 -21.43 36.64
CA ALA A 155 -19.35 -21.64 35.32
C ALA A 155 -20.84 -21.26 35.29
N SER A 156 -21.60 -21.68 36.32
CA SER A 156 -23.02 -21.34 36.47
C SER A 156 -23.26 -19.84 36.70
N ALA A 157 -22.39 -19.15 37.44
CA ALA A 157 -22.49 -17.70 37.65
C ALA A 157 -22.16 -16.90 36.36
N ALA A 158 -21.26 -17.39 35.52
CA ALA A 158 -20.97 -16.79 34.21
C ALA A 158 -22.13 -16.98 33.22
N GLU A 159 -22.80 -18.14 33.27
CA GLU A 159 -23.97 -18.45 32.45
C GLU A 159 -25.22 -17.67 32.91
N ALA A 160 -25.40 -17.52 34.23
CA ALA A 160 -26.45 -16.68 34.80
C ALA A 160 -26.23 -15.18 34.54
N ALA A 161 -24.97 -14.70 34.51
CA ALA A 161 -24.64 -13.34 34.12
C ALA A 161 -24.87 -13.09 32.61
N ALA A 162 -24.71 -14.11 31.76
CA ALA A 162 -25.05 -14.04 30.35
C ALA A 162 -26.58 -14.08 30.10
N ALA A 163 -27.34 -14.80 30.93
CA ALA A 163 -28.79 -14.90 30.83
C ALA A 163 -29.56 -13.74 31.49
N ALA A 164 -28.99 -13.08 32.50
CA ALA A 164 -29.62 -11.97 33.23
C ALA A 164 -29.38 -10.57 32.61
N GLY A 165 -28.75 -10.49 31.43
CA GLY A 165 -28.51 -9.25 30.70
C GLY A 165 -29.74 -8.67 29.98
N GLY A 166 -30.91 -8.70 30.61
CA GLY A 166 -32.12 -8.02 30.14
C GLY A 166 -32.20 -6.61 30.71
N GLY A 167 -31.58 -5.61 30.06
CA GLY A 167 -31.66 -4.22 30.55
C GLY A 167 -30.60 -3.24 30.03
N HIS A 168 -30.56 -3.00 28.71
CA HIS A 168 -30.25 -1.71 28.09
C HIS A 168 -29.20 -0.77 28.74
N GLY A 169 -27.93 -1.19 28.76
CA GLY A 169 -26.88 -0.32 28.23
C GLY A 169 -26.81 -0.62 26.73
N ARG A 170 -27.50 0.14 25.87
CA ARG A 170 -27.47 -0.09 24.42
C ARG A 170 -26.01 0.00 23.94
N ILE A 171 -25.33 -1.14 23.79
CA ILE A 171 -24.36 -1.28 22.71
C ILE A 171 -25.23 -1.04 21.47
N ALA A 172 -25.20 0.18 20.93
CA ALA A 172 -25.90 0.48 19.69
C ALA A 172 -25.54 -0.64 18.71
N ALA A 173 -26.55 -1.30 18.14
CA ALA A 173 -26.32 -2.35 17.15
C ALA A 173 -25.34 -1.79 16.11
N ARG A 174 -24.23 -2.52 15.87
CA ARG A 174 -23.19 -2.03 14.96
C ARG A 174 -23.84 -1.77 13.60
N PRO A 175 -23.52 -0.65 12.93
CA PRO A 175 -24.15 -0.33 11.67
C PRO A 175 -23.83 -1.40 10.63
N VAL A 176 -24.76 -1.60 9.71
CA VAL A 176 -24.55 -2.45 8.53
C VAL A 176 -23.38 -1.89 7.73
N TYR A 177 -22.37 -2.71 7.43
CA TYR A 177 -21.18 -2.23 6.75
C TYR A 177 -21.30 -2.41 5.23
N LEU A 178 -21.43 -1.31 4.50
CA LEU A 178 -21.49 -1.27 3.03
C LEU A 178 -20.44 -0.33 2.44
N ASP A 179 -19.22 -0.33 3.00
CA ASP A 179 -18.09 0.48 2.51
C ASP A 179 -16.84 -0.37 2.22
N TYR A 180 -17.03 -1.55 1.62
CA TYR A 180 -15.96 -2.52 1.34
C TYR A 180 -14.83 -1.99 0.43
N GLN A 181 -15.08 -0.92 -0.36
CA GLN A 181 -14.02 -0.27 -1.15
C GLN A 181 -13.07 0.57 -0.30
N ALA A 182 -13.48 1.09 0.85
CA ALA A 182 -12.58 1.77 1.78
C ALA A 182 -11.68 0.75 2.48
N THR A 183 -12.26 -0.27 3.11
CA THR A 183 -11.54 -1.42 3.65
C THR A 183 -12.47 -2.62 3.79
N THR A 184 -11.88 -3.80 3.84
CA THR A 184 -12.60 -5.04 4.17
C THR A 184 -12.31 -5.47 5.62
N PRO A 185 -13.23 -6.22 6.27
CA PRO A 185 -12.93 -6.92 7.50
C PRO A 185 -11.88 -8.02 7.25
N LEU A 186 -11.06 -8.32 8.24
CA LEU A 186 -10.11 -9.42 8.17
C LEU A 186 -10.87 -10.74 8.18
N ASP A 187 -10.62 -11.62 7.20
CA ASP A 187 -11.25 -12.95 7.19
C ASP A 187 -10.74 -13.75 8.41
N PRO A 188 -11.60 -14.40 9.20
CA PRO A 188 -11.19 -15.17 10.37
C PRO A 188 -10.13 -16.23 10.05
N ARG A 189 -10.19 -16.85 8.86
CA ARG A 189 -9.20 -17.83 8.40
C ARG A 189 -7.84 -17.20 8.14
N VAL A 190 -7.81 -15.92 7.76
CA VAL A 190 -6.58 -15.15 7.61
C VAL A 190 -6.01 -14.81 8.98
N LEU A 191 -6.84 -14.33 9.90
CA LEU A 191 -6.40 -14.01 11.26
C LEU A 191 -5.78 -15.21 11.96
N ASP A 192 -6.42 -16.39 11.87
CA ASP A 192 -5.93 -17.65 12.41
C ASP A 192 -4.49 -17.95 11.95
N LYS A 193 -4.21 -17.81 10.64
CA LYS A 193 -2.86 -17.98 10.09
C LYS A 193 -1.85 -16.95 10.59
N MET A 194 -2.28 -15.74 10.92
CA MET A 194 -1.40 -14.68 11.39
C MET A 194 -1.00 -14.85 12.86
N MET A 195 -1.87 -15.42 13.70
CA MET A 195 -1.69 -15.45 15.15
C MET A 195 -0.37 -16.11 15.59
N ALA A 196 -0.02 -17.24 15.00
CA ALA A 196 1.20 -17.97 15.34
C ALA A 196 2.48 -17.13 15.18
N PHE A 197 2.53 -16.23 14.21
CA PHE A 197 3.70 -15.39 13.92
C PHE A 197 3.84 -14.18 14.84
N ASN A 198 2.85 -13.91 15.68
CA ASN A 198 2.92 -12.88 16.72
C ASN A 198 3.37 -13.43 18.08
N VAL A 199 3.36 -14.76 18.26
CA VAL A 199 3.60 -15.40 19.57
C VAL A 199 4.78 -16.36 19.51
N ASP A 200 4.66 -17.44 18.74
CA ASP A 200 5.63 -18.53 18.74
C ASP A 200 6.64 -18.42 17.58
N CYS A 201 6.16 -18.05 16.39
CA CYS A 201 6.95 -17.95 15.16
C CYS A 201 7.38 -16.50 14.85
N PHE A 202 7.93 -15.79 15.85
CA PHE A 202 8.20 -14.34 15.80
C PHE A 202 9.55 -13.95 15.16
N GLY A 203 10.28 -14.91 14.58
CA GLY A 203 11.64 -14.69 14.06
C GLY A 203 11.70 -13.63 12.95
N ASN A 204 12.84 -12.92 12.88
CA ASN A 204 13.12 -12.02 11.76
C ASN A 204 13.52 -12.84 10.51
N PRO A 205 12.83 -12.70 9.37
CA PRO A 205 13.11 -13.49 8.16
C PRO A 205 14.48 -13.17 7.52
N HIS A 206 15.15 -12.10 7.94
CA HIS A 206 16.51 -11.78 7.51
C HIS A 206 17.60 -12.44 8.37
N SER A 207 17.25 -13.03 9.52
CA SER A 207 18.19 -13.76 10.35
C SER A 207 18.51 -15.12 9.73
N SER A 208 19.70 -15.26 9.15
CA SER A 208 20.14 -16.49 8.48
C SER A 208 20.89 -17.47 9.37
N SER A 209 21.19 -17.11 10.63
CA SER A 209 22.05 -17.90 11.51
C SER A 209 21.31 -18.86 12.44
N HIS A 210 19.97 -18.81 12.53
CA HIS A 210 19.21 -19.61 13.48
C HIS A 210 17.84 -20.06 12.94
N PRO A 211 17.26 -21.16 13.48
CA PRO A 211 16.01 -21.75 12.98
C PRO A 211 14.81 -20.80 12.94
N ALA A 212 14.65 -19.93 13.94
CA ALA A 212 13.52 -18.98 13.97
C ALA A 212 13.49 -18.03 12.75
N GLY A 213 14.65 -17.64 12.22
CA GLY A 213 14.72 -16.82 11.01
C GLY A 213 14.48 -17.62 9.73
N TRP A 214 14.92 -18.89 9.69
CA TRP A 214 14.64 -19.80 8.57
C TRP A 214 13.15 -20.11 8.44
N GLU A 215 12.48 -20.33 9.57
CA GLU A 215 11.03 -20.53 9.65
C GLU A 215 10.26 -19.30 9.14
N ALA A 216 10.54 -18.12 9.69
CA ALA A 216 9.90 -16.89 9.23
C ALA A 216 10.12 -16.64 7.73
N LYS A 217 11.35 -16.85 7.24
CA LYS A 217 11.69 -16.71 5.82
C LYS A 217 10.90 -17.67 4.92
N ARG A 218 10.75 -18.93 5.35
CA ARG A 218 9.97 -19.94 4.60
C ARG A 218 8.53 -19.50 4.42
N GLU A 219 7.91 -18.97 5.45
CA GLU A 219 6.50 -18.55 5.41
C GLU A 219 6.30 -17.24 4.63
N VAL A 220 7.28 -16.32 4.67
CA VAL A 220 7.31 -15.15 3.78
C VAL A 220 7.36 -15.57 2.30
N GLU A 221 8.20 -16.55 1.94
CA GLU A 221 8.29 -16.99 0.54
C GLU A 221 7.06 -17.77 0.08
N LYS A 222 6.42 -18.58 0.96
CA LYS A 222 5.12 -19.20 0.66
C LYS A 222 4.03 -18.16 0.39
N ALA A 223 3.95 -17.12 1.22
CA ALA A 223 3.02 -16.02 1.00
C ALA A 223 3.31 -15.29 -0.33
N ARG A 224 4.59 -15.11 -0.67
CA ARG A 224 5.02 -14.52 -1.94
C ARG A 224 4.55 -15.34 -3.14
N GLU A 225 4.65 -16.67 -3.06
CA GLU A 225 4.13 -17.59 -4.07
C GLU A 225 2.60 -17.54 -4.20
N ALA A 226 1.87 -17.43 -3.09
CA ALA A 226 0.42 -17.27 -3.10
C ALA A 226 -0.01 -15.99 -3.84
N VAL A 227 0.65 -14.86 -3.54
CA VAL A 227 0.39 -13.59 -4.26
C VAL A 227 0.71 -13.71 -5.74
N ALA A 228 1.83 -14.34 -6.10
CA ALA A 228 2.22 -14.53 -7.50
C ALA A 228 1.20 -15.38 -8.29
N ARG A 229 0.64 -16.41 -7.66
CA ARG A 229 -0.37 -17.29 -8.28
C ARG A 229 -1.63 -16.55 -8.69
N VAL A 230 -2.10 -15.60 -7.87
CA VAL A 230 -3.27 -14.75 -8.19
C VAL A 230 -3.02 -13.89 -9.43
N LEU A 231 -1.76 -13.60 -9.76
CA LEU A 231 -1.35 -12.81 -10.93
C LEU A 231 -1.05 -13.67 -12.18
N GLY A 232 -1.37 -14.97 -12.15
CA GLY A 232 -1.06 -15.90 -13.25
C GLY A 232 0.42 -16.30 -13.32
N LEU A 233 1.23 -15.99 -12.30
CA LEU A 233 2.66 -16.32 -12.32
C LEU A 233 2.95 -17.72 -11.77
N PRO A 234 3.90 -18.45 -12.39
CA PRO A 234 4.42 -19.67 -11.79
C PRO A 234 5.24 -19.37 -10.53
N ALA A 235 5.37 -20.34 -9.63
CA ALA A 235 6.13 -20.20 -8.38
C ALA A 235 7.59 -19.77 -8.62
N SER A 236 8.21 -20.19 -9.73
CA SER A 236 9.57 -19.76 -10.12
C SER A 236 9.72 -18.24 -10.33
N ARG A 237 8.61 -17.52 -10.46
CA ARG A 237 8.52 -16.06 -10.59
C ARG A 237 7.88 -15.37 -9.40
N SER A 238 7.68 -16.05 -8.27
CA SER A 238 7.31 -15.40 -7.00
C SER A 238 8.28 -14.28 -6.63
N ARG A 239 9.53 -14.43 -7.08
CA ARG A 239 10.59 -13.43 -6.98
C ARG A 239 10.28 -12.07 -7.62
N ASP A 240 9.26 -11.95 -8.45
CA ASP A 240 8.86 -10.67 -9.06
C ASP A 240 7.96 -9.84 -8.13
N ILE A 241 7.50 -10.42 -7.02
CA ILE A 241 6.70 -9.74 -6.00
C ILE A 241 7.64 -9.08 -4.98
N VAL A 242 7.43 -7.78 -4.74
CA VAL A 242 8.12 -6.96 -3.74
C VAL A 242 7.10 -6.53 -2.68
N PHE A 243 7.32 -6.86 -1.41
CA PHE A 243 6.42 -6.44 -0.32
C PHE A 243 6.60 -4.96 0.02
N THR A 244 5.47 -4.30 0.27
CA THR A 244 5.37 -2.88 0.65
C THR A 244 4.36 -2.74 1.81
N SER A 245 4.22 -1.57 2.40
CA SER A 245 3.19 -1.30 3.43
C SER A 245 1.76 -1.22 2.87
N GLY A 246 1.58 -1.25 1.55
CA GLY A 246 0.28 -1.10 0.89
C GLY A 246 0.40 -0.53 -0.51
N ALA A 247 -0.73 -0.44 -1.20
CA ALA A 247 -0.76 0.07 -2.57
C ALA A 247 -0.29 1.52 -2.72
N THR A 248 -0.49 2.38 -1.71
CA THR A 248 0.04 3.76 -1.73
C THR A 248 1.56 3.77 -1.88
N GLU A 249 2.27 2.94 -1.12
CA GLU A 249 3.73 2.78 -1.24
C GLU A 249 4.10 2.13 -2.57
N SER A 250 3.38 1.08 -2.99
CA SER A 250 3.62 0.39 -4.27
C SER A 250 3.49 1.32 -5.48
N ASN A 251 2.42 2.13 -5.55
CA ASN A 251 2.19 3.10 -6.62
C ASN A 251 3.31 4.15 -6.68
N ASN A 252 3.73 4.65 -5.52
CA ASN A 252 4.85 5.60 -5.45
C ASN A 252 6.15 4.93 -5.92
N LEU A 253 6.46 3.73 -5.45
CA LEU A 253 7.67 2.99 -5.83
C LEU A 253 7.69 2.65 -7.32
N ALA A 254 6.56 2.24 -7.89
CA ALA A 254 6.42 1.95 -9.31
C ALA A 254 6.70 3.19 -10.18
N ILE A 255 6.02 4.30 -9.88
CA ILE A 255 6.07 5.50 -10.72
C ILE A 255 7.36 6.30 -10.46
N LYS A 256 7.61 6.72 -9.21
CA LYS A 256 8.82 7.49 -8.88
C LYS A 256 10.06 6.63 -9.07
N GLY A 257 10.05 5.38 -8.61
CA GLY A 257 11.22 4.51 -8.73
C GLY A 257 11.65 4.33 -10.19
N LEU A 258 10.70 4.20 -11.13
CA LEU A 258 11.03 4.10 -12.55
C LEU A 258 11.57 5.41 -13.13
N VAL A 259 10.92 6.54 -12.84
CA VAL A 259 11.37 7.87 -13.31
C VAL A 259 12.77 8.21 -12.78
N ARG A 260 13.00 7.99 -11.48
CA ARG A 260 14.31 8.20 -10.84
C ARG A 260 15.38 7.27 -11.38
N PHE A 261 15.05 6.03 -11.68
CA PHE A 261 16.00 5.12 -12.31
C PHE A 261 16.43 5.64 -13.68
N GLU A 262 15.49 6.07 -14.52
CA GLU A 262 15.81 6.62 -15.84
C GLU A 262 16.60 7.93 -15.76
N GLU A 263 16.31 8.79 -14.77
CA GLU A 263 17.12 9.98 -14.43
C GLU A 263 18.58 9.62 -14.17
N GLN A 264 18.83 8.68 -13.26
CA GLN A 264 20.17 8.24 -12.88
C GLN A 264 20.90 7.62 -14.07
N GLN A 265 20.23 6.76 -14.84
CA GLN A 265 20.82 6.14 -16.03
C GLN A 265 21.14 7.16 -17.12
N HIS A 266 20.31 8.18 -17.30
CA HIS A 266 20.58 9.25 -18.24
C HIS A 266 21.80 10.08 -17.82
N ALA A 267 21.87 10.48 -16.54
CA ALA A 267 23.02 11.22 -16.01
C ALA A 267 24.34 10.43 -16.10
N LEU A 268 24.31 9.13 -15.82
CA LEU A 268 25.48 8.24 -15.97
C LEU A 268 25.93 8.15 -17.43
N ARG A 269 25.00 8.00 -18.37
CA ARG A 269 25.30 7.97 -19.81
C ARG A 269 25.95 9.28 -20.28
N GLN A 270 25.46 10.43 -19.82
CA GLN A 270 26.05 11.73 -20.13
C GLN A 270 27.48 11.85 -19.60
N LYS A 271 27.73 11.47 -18.34
CA LYS A 271 29.07 11.49 -17.75
C LYS A 271 30.06 10.59 -18.50
N GLN A 272 29.63 9.38 -18.88
CA GLN A 272 30.46 8.46 -19.66
C GLN A 272 30.80 9.02 -21.04
N GLN A 273 29.84 9.66 -21.71
CA GLN A 273 30.07 10.32 -23.01
C GLN A 273 31.07 11.47 -22.88
N GLN A 274 30.93 12.31 -21.85
CA GLN A 274 31.85 13.42 -21.59
C GLN A 274 33.28 12.91 -21.30
N GLN A 275 33.42 11.86 -20.49
CA GLN A 275 34.72 11.25 -20.20
C GLN A 275 35.38 10.66 -21.46
N GLN A 276 34.60 9.98 -22.31
CA GLN A 276 35.12 9.45 -23.58
C GLN A 276 35.57 10.57 -24.53
N GLN A 277 34.82 11.67 -24.61
CA GLN A 277 35.20 12.83 -25.43
C GLN A 277 36.47 13.50 -24.92
N GLN A 278 36.61 13.68 -23.61
CA GLN A 278 37.83 14.22 -22.99
C GLN A 278 39.04 13.32 -23.24
N GLN A 279 38.91 12.00 -23.09
CA GLN A 279 39.99 11.06 -23.39
C GLN A 279 40.41 11.10 -24.86
N GLN A 280 39.45 11.19 -25.80
CA GLN A 280 39.76 11.31 -27.22
C GLN A 280 40.43 12.65 -27.56
N GLN A 281 40.02 13.75 -26.92
CA GLN A 281 40.68 15.05 -27.12
C GLN A 281 42.11 15.04 -26.58
N GLN A 282 42.35 14.44 -25.41
CA GLN A 282 43.69 14.29 -24.85
C GLN A 282 44.60 13.45 -25.77
N GLN A 283 44.10 12.30 -26.26
CA GLN A 283 44.85 11.46 -27.20
C GLN A 283 45.17 12.17 -28.51
N ARG A 284 44.28 13.05 -29.01
CA ARG A 284 44.53 13.89 -30.19
C ARG A 284 45.51 15.02 -29.93
N ALA A 285 45.53 15.58 -28.72
CA ALA A 285 46.52 16.58 -28.34
C ALA A 285 47.92 15.96 -28.23
N ASP A 286 48.01 14.72 -27.75
CA ASP A 286 49.27 13.96 -27.63
C ASP A 286 49.76 13.43 -28.99
N GLN A 287 48.86 13.12 -29.94
CA GLN A 287 49.18 12.72 -31.32
C GLN A 287 49.14 13.93 -32.27
N GLN A 288 50.25 14.66 -32.37
CA GLN A 288 50.39 15.71 -33.39
C GLN A 288 50.18 15.13 -34.80
N GLN A 289 49.10 15.59 -35.47
CA GLN A 289 48.77 15.40 -36.89
C GLN A 289 48.16 14.06 -37.33
N GLN A 290 46.85 14.06 -37.61
CA GLN A 290 46.26 13.40 -38.80
C GLN A 290 44.90 14.05 -39.16
N PRO A 291 44.48 14.06 -40.44
CA PRO A 291 43.35 14.85 -40.93
C PRO A 291 41.99 14.36 -40.42
N GLN A 292 41.07 15.32 -40.32
CA GLN A 292 39.72 15.18 -39.77
C GLN A 292 38.84 14.22 -40.60
N LEU A 293 38.79 12.94 -40.24
CA LEU A 293 37.60 12.14 -40.49
C LEU A 293 36.52 12.65 -39.54
N GLN A 294 35.49 13.31 -40.09
CA GLN A 294 34.29 13.71 -39.35
C GLN A 294 33.64 12.45 -38.76
N GLN A 295 34.03 12.08 -37.56
CA GLN A 295 33.36 11.04 -36.79
C GLN A 295 31.95 11.57 -36.51
N GLN A 296 30.97 11.02 -37.22
CA GLN A 296 29.56 11.30 -36.99
C GLN A 296 29.28 11.10 -35.49
N GLN A 297 28.98 12.20 -34.80
CA GLN A 297 28.57 12.15 -33.41
C GLN A 297 27.31 11.28 -33.35
N LYS A 298 27.39 10.13 -32.68
CA LYS A 298 26.22 9.28 -32.47
C LYS A 298 25.13 10.13 -31.82
N PRO A 299 23.90 10.15 -32.36
CA PRO A 299 22.83 11.00 -31.84
C PRO A 299 22.61 10.69 -30.35
N GLN A 300 22.57 11.75 -29.54
CA GLN A 300 22.39 11.63 -28.11
C GLN A 300 20.99 11.08 -27.83
N ARG A 301 20.91 9.90 -27.18
CA ARG A 301 19.61 9.30 -26.82
C ARG A 301 18.85 10.24 -25.90
N VAL A 302 17.71 10.74 -26.36
CA VAL A 302 16.80 11.57 -25.58
C VAL A 302 16.34 10.82 -24.33
N ARG A 303 16.35 11.49 -23.18
CA ARG A 303 15.84 10.94 -21.91
C ARG A 303 14.36 10.61 -22.06
N LYS A 304 13.96 9.41 -21.62
CA LYS A 304 12.54 9.12 -21.46
C LYS A 304 12.04 9.71 -20.15
N ASN A 305 11.27 10.78 -20.20
CA ASN A 305 10.78 11.52 -19.03
C ASN A 305 9.33 11.97 -19.19
N HIS A 306 8.52 11.24 -19.94
CA HIS A 306 7.08 11.47 -20.06
C HIS A 306 6.28 10.30 -19.46
N VAL A 307 5.27 10.61 -18.66
CA VAL A 307 4.34 9.67 -18.01
C VAL A 307 2.92 9.98 -18.45
N ILE A 308 2.15 8.95 -18.78
CA ILE A 308 0.73 9.06 -19.12
C ILE A 308 -0.08 8.40 -18.01
N THR A 309 -1.12 9.07 -17.55
CA THR A 309 -2.06 8.51 -16.57
C THR A 309 -3.47 9.03 -16.79
N THR A 310 -4.47 8.57 -16.05
CA THR A 310 -5.86 9.03 -16.21
C THR A 310 -6.24 10.06 -15.15
N GLN A 311 -7.29 10.85 -15.40
CA GLN A 311 -7.81 11.79 -14.40
C GLN A 311 -8.54 11.11 -13.22
N ILE A 312 -8.91 9.85 -13.38
CA ILE A 312 -9.71 9.10 -12.39
C ILE A 312 -8.87 8.15 -11.53
N GLU A 313 -7.55 8.21 -11.61
CA GLU A 313 -6.68 7.40 -10.75
C GLU A 313 -6.88 7.73 -9.27
N HIS A 314 -6.47 6.81 -8.41
CA HIS A 314 -6.42 7.09 -6.97
C HIS A 314 -5.48 8.26 -6.65
N LYS A 315 -5.82 9.07 -5.63
CA LYS A 315 -5.06 10.24 -5.19
C LYS A 315 -3.54 9.99 -5.04
N CYS A 316 -3.12 8.80 -4.62
CA CYS A 316 -1.70 8.50 -4.48
C CYS A 316 -0.94 8.48 -5.82
N VAL A 317 -1.59 8.05 -6.91
CA VAL A 317 -1.05 8.11 -8.27
C VAL A 317 -1.08 9.56 -8.76
N LEU A 318 -2.23 10.24 -8.64
CA LEU A 318 -2.38 11.63 -9.08
C LEU A 318 -1.37 12.56 -8.40
N GLN A 319 -1.24 12.48 -7.07
CA GLN A 319 -0.31 13.32 -6.32
C GLN A 319 1.15 12.97 -6.64
N CYS A 320 1.45 11.68 -6.80
CA CYS A 320 2.76 11.23 -7.24
C CYS A 320 3.15 11.84 -8.60
N CYS A 321 2.23 11.77 -9.57
CA CYS A 321 2.42 12.33 -10.90
C CYS A 321 2.50 13.87 -10.88
N ARG A 322 1.64 14.56 -10.12
CA ARG A 322 1.69 16.03 -9.96
C ARG A 322 3.04 16.49 -9.43
N LEU A 323 3.58 15.83 -8.40
CA LEU A 323 4.90 16.17 -7.84
C LEU A 323 6.02 15.99 -8.89
N LEU A 324 6.00 14.87 -9.63
CA LEU A 324 6.97 14.64 -10.71
C LEU A 324 6.85 15.68 -11.83
N HIS A 325 5.64 16.12 -12.14
CA HIS A 325 5.40 17.19 -13.12
C HIS A 325 5.92 18.55 -12.65
N MET A 326 5.69 18.89 -11.38
CA MET A 326 6.23 20.13 -10.80
C MET A 326 7.76 20.14 -10.80
N GLU A 327 8.40 19.03 -10.44
CA GLU A 327 9.85 18.92 -10.54
C GLU A 327 10.36 19.07 -11.97
N TRP A 328 9.60 18.57 -12.96
CA TRP A 328 9.91 18.72 -14.37
C TRP A 328 9.85 20.17 -14.82
N LEU A 329 8.80 20.90 -14.45
CA LEU A 329 8.67 22.33 -14.75
C LEU A 329 9.78 23.15 -14.08
N LEU A 330 10.00 22.96 -12.77
CA LEU A 330 10.96 23.74 -11.98
C LEU A 330 12.42 23.49 -12.40
N SER A 331 12.71 22.34 -12.98
CA SER A 331 14.07 21.95 -13.38
C SER A 331 14.34 22.14 -14.87
N GLY A 332 13.41 22.74 -15.63
CA GLY A 332 13.51 22.87 -17.08
C GLY A 332 13.61 21.52 -17.80
N GLY A 333 12.99 20.48 -17.24
CA GLY A 333 12.99 19.11 -17.77
C GLY A 333 14.17 18.23 -17.36
N SER A 334 15.13 18.74 -16.57
CA SER A 334 16.31 18.00 -16.14
C SER A 334 16.02 16.94 -15.06
N ARG A 335 14.98 17.14 -14.25
CA ARG A 335 14.46 16.23 -13.20
C ARG A 335 12.95 16.03 -13.39
N GLY A 336 12.35 15.10 -12.65
CA GLY A 336 10.93 14.81 -12.73
C GLY A 336 10.49 14.21 -14.07
N ALA A 337 9.19 14.23 -14.34
CA ALA A 337 8.63 13.80 -15.61
C ALA A 337 7.51 14.73 -16.08
N GLU A 338 7.43 14.98 -17.38
CA GLU A 338 6.23 15.54 -18.00
C GLU A 338 5.07 14.54 -17.80
N VAL A 339 3.88 15.01 -17.42
CA VAL A 339 2.73 14.13 -17.18
C VAL A 339 1.55 14.55 -18.04
N THR A 340 1.00 13.59 -18.79
CA THR A 340 -0.28 13.72 -19.48
C THR A 340 -1.38 13.03 -18.68
N PHE A 341 -2.41 13.78 -18.26
CA PHE A 341 -3.62 13.27 -17.60
C PHE A 341 -4.75 13.10 -18.61
N LEU A 342 -4.95 11.87 -19.07
CA LEU A 342 -5.98 11.54 -20.05
C LEU A 342 -7.38 11.74 -19.45
N PRO A 343 -8.29 12.41 -20.20
CA PRO A 343 -9.70 12.39 -19.86
C PRO A 343 -10.26 10.97 -20.03
N VAL A 344 -11.43 10.74 -19.45
CA VAL A 344 -12.18 9.49 -19.61
C VAL A 344 -13.55 9.78 -20.21
N SER A 345 -14.19 8.76 -20.78
CA SER A 345 -15.57 8.87 -21.23
C SER A 345 -16.53 9.13 -20.06
N ARG A 346 -17.78 9.50 -20.36
CA ARG A 346 -18.84 9.58 -19.33
C ARG A 346 -19.08 8.26 -18.60
N GLU A 347 -18.73 7.14 -19.23
CA GLU A 347 -18.76 5.81 -18.60
C GLU A 347 -17.52 5.52 -17.73
N GLY A 348 -16.56 6.44 -17.66
CA GLY A 348 -15.32 6.27 -16.89
C GLY A 348 -14.28 5.37 -17.54
N LEU A 349 -14.36 5.17 -18.87
CA LEU A 349 -13.43 4.30 -19.62
C LEU A 349 -12.41 5.14 -20.40
N VAL A 350 -11.18 4.63 -20.50
CA VAL A 350 -10.15 5.17 -21.40
C VAL A 350 -9.92 4.20 -22.55
N SER A 351 -9.87 4.69 -23.79
CA SER A 351 -9.65 3.82 -24.95
C SER A 351 -8.14 3.57 -25.17
N ALA A 352 -7.81 2.40 -25.71
CA ALA A 352 -6.43 2.10 -26.11
C ALA A 352 -5.93 3.04 -27.21
N ALA A 353 -6.82 3.57 -28.06
CA ALA A 353 -6.50 4.55 -29.08
C ALA A 353 -6.07 5.90 -28.48
N ASP A 354 -6.76 6.38 -27.43
CA ASP A 354 -6.37 7.61 -26.73
C ASP A 354 -5.01 7.46 -26.05
N VAL A 355 -4.75 6.28 -25.46
CA VAL A 355 -3.43 5.95 -24.91
C VAL A 355 -2.37 5.96 -26.01
N ALA A 356 -2.64 5.32 -27.15
CA ALA A 356 -1.71 5.28 -28.29
C ALA A 356 -1.39 6.68 -28.83
N ALA A 357 -2.40 7.55 -28.95
CA ALA A 357 -2.26 8.92 -29.44
C ALA A 357 -1.43 9.80 -28.49
N ALA A 358 -1.51 9.56 -27.18
CA ALA A 358 -0.74 10.31 -26.19
C ALA A 358 0.72 9.84 -26.05
N ILE A 359 1.09 8.68 -26.61
CA ILE A 359 2.46 8.16 -26.54
C ILE A 359 3.39 9.00 -27.44
N LYS A 360 4.32 9.70 -26.79
CA LYS A 360 5.46 10.42 -27.38
C LYS A 360 6.73 9.54 -27.39
N PRO A 361 7.76 9.87 -28.19
CA PRO A 361 9.07 9.18 -28.14
C PRO A 361 9.77 9.22 -26.77
N SER A 362 9.51 10.26 -25.97
CA SER A 362 10.00 10.42 -24.60
C SER A 362 9.19 9.64 -23.55
N THR A 363 8.12 8.95 -23.94
CA THR A 363 7.24 8.25 -22.99
C THR A 363 7.95 7.07 -22.36
N LEU A 364 8.00 7.10 -21.04
CA LEU A 364 8.58 6.07 -20.19
C LEU A 364 7.52 5.10 -19.70
N LEU A 365 6.39 5.62 -19.21
CA LEU A 365 5.39 4.88 -18.44
C LEU A 365 3.97 5.30 -18.80
N VAL A 366 3.09 4.31 -18.95
CA VAL A 366 1.64 4.47 -18.86
C VAL A 366 1.17 3.87 -17.53
N SER A 367 0.37 4.61 -16.77
CA SER A 367 -0.22 4.19 -15.49
C SER A 367 -1.74 4.31 -15.55
N VAL A 368 -2.44 3.18 -15.62
CA VAL A 368 -3.92 3.11 -15.63
C VAL A 368 -4.39 2.12 -14.59
N MET A 369 -5.23 2.55 -13.65
CA MET A 369 -5.79 1.68 -12.63
C MET A 369 -6.73 0.62 -13.22
N HIS A 370 -6.76 -0.57 -12.63
CA HIS A 370 -7.58 -1.67 -13.13
C HIS A 370 -9.07 -1.45 -12.85
N VAL A 371 -9.42 -1.24 -11.58
CA VAL A 371 -10.80 -1.06 -11.11
C VAL A 371 -10.86 0.23 -10.31
N ASN A 372 -11.71 1.17 -10.73
CA ASN A 372 -11.84 2.43 -10.03
C ASN A 372 -12.45 2.24 -8.62
N ASN A 373 -11.86 2.89 -7.61
CA ASN A 373 -12.29 2.73 -6.22
C ASN A 373 -13.55 3.52 -5.84
N GLU A 374 -14.00 4.46 -6.67
CA GLU A 374 -15.20 5.25 -6.44
C GLU A 374 -16.38 4.73 -7.25
N VAL A 375 -16.20 4.61 -8.57
CA VAL A 375 -17.25 4.22 -9.52
C VAL A 375 -17.18 2.77 -9.98
N GLY A 376 -16.17 1.98 -9.57
CA GLY A 376 -16.16 0.53 -9.82
C GLY A 376 -15.94 0.09 -11.26
N VAL A 377 -15.73 1.04 -12.17
CA VAL A 377 -15.47 0.79 -13.60
C VAL A 377 -14.16 0.03 -13.78
N VAL A 378 -14.17 -0.95 -14.68
CA VAL A 378 -13.03 -1.81 -15.01
C VAL A 378 -12.43 -1.35 -16.34
N GLN A 379 -11.14 -1.02 -16.35
CA GLN A 379 -10.42 -0.66 -17.58
C GLN A 379 -9.95 -1.90 -18.34
N ASP A 380 -9.91 -1.80 -19.67
CA ASP A 380 -9.38 -2.87 -20.53
C ASP A 380 -7.84 -2.85 -20.54
N LEU A 381 -7.25 -3.49 -19.54
CA LEU A 381 -5.80 -3.59 -19.39
C LEU A 381 -5.13 -4.37 -20.52
N ARG A 382 -5.83 -5.31 -21.18
CA ARG A 382 -5.25 -6.09 -22.27
C ARG A 382 -4.94 -5.19 -23.46
N SER A 383 -5.95 -4.47 -23.95
CA SER A 383 -5.80 -3.58 -25.10
C SER A 383 -4.80 -2.45 -24.82
N ILE A 384 -4.82 -1.88 -23.60
CA ILE A 384 -3.84 -0.87 -23.18
C ILE A 384 -2.42 -1.46 -23.11
N GLY A 385 -2.29 -2.68 -22.56
CA GLY A 385 -1.02 -3.38 -22.45
C GLY A 385 -0.40 -3.74 -23.80
N GLU A 386 -1.23 -4.13 -24.79
CA GLU A 386 -0.81 -4.37 -26.17
C GLU A 386 -0.22 -3.11 -26.81
N VAL A 387 -0.91 -1.97 -26.70
CA VAL A 387 -0.40 -0.67 -27.17
C VAL A 387 0.93 -0.31 -26.49
N CYS A 388 1.03 -0.48 -25.17
CA CYS A 388 2.26 -0.18 -24.43
C CYS A 388 3.42 -1.08 -24.88
N ARG A 389 3.14 -2.37 -25.12
CA ARG A 389 4.11 -3.36 -25.60
C ARG A 389 4.61 -3.00 -27.00
N GLU A 390 3.70 -2.70 -27.93
CA GLU A 390 4.02 -2.32 -29.32
C GLU A 390 4.92 -1.07 -29.35
N LYS A 391 4.59 -0.05 -28.55
CA LYS A 391 5.34 1.21 -28.49
C LYS A 391 6.60 1.16 -27.60
N GLY A 392 6.88 0.02 -26.96
CA GLY A 392 8.03 -0.13 -26.07
C GLY A 392 7.99 0.74 -24.81
N VAL A 393 6.79 1.08 -24.32
CA VAL A 393 6.52 1.89 -23.12
C VAL A 393 6.20 0.98 -21.94
N PHE A 394 6.64 1.29 -20.72
CA PHE A 394 6.31 0.48 -19.56
C PHE A 394 4.84 0.64 -19.18
N PHE A 395 4.21 -0.44 -18.71
CA PHE A 395 2.81 -0.40 -18.26
C PHE A 395 2.71 -0.70 -16.76
N HIS A 396 2.18 0.26 -16.01
CA HIS A 396 1.80 0.14 -14.61
C HIS A 396 0.28 0.10 -14.46
N THR A 397 -0.21 -0.76 -13.56
CA THR A 397 -1.61 -0.72 -13.14
C THR A 397 -1.75 -0.75 -11.62
N ASP A 398 -2.60 0.12 -11.09
CA ASP A 398 -3.11 -0.02 -9.73
C ASP A 398 -4.25 -1.04 -9.72
N ALA A 399 -3.95 -2.24 -9.22
CA ALA A 399 -4.91 -3.33 -9.12
C ALA A 399 -5.48 -3.48 -7.71
N SER A 400 -5.37 -2.47 -6.83
CA SER A 400 -5.82 -2.58 -5.43
C SER A 400 -7.28 -3.03 -5.28
N GLN A 401 -8.15 -2.59 -6.18
CA GLN A 401 -9.56 -2.99 -6.16
C GLN A 401 -9.85 -4.23 -7.01
N GLY A 402 -8.98 -4.59 -7.97
CA GLY A 402 -9.17 -5.73 -8.87
C GLY A 402 -8.51 -7.03 -8.39
N PHE A 403 -7.34 -6.95 -7.75
CA PHE A 403 -6.58 -8.09 -7.23
C PHE A 403 -7.47 -8.94 -6.31
N GLY A 404 -7.52 -10.25 -6.55
CA GLY A 404 -8.35 -11.20 -5.80
C GLY A 404 -9.86 -11.08 -6.01
N LYS A 405 -10.33 -10.19 -6.89
CA LYS A 405 -11.77 -10.00 -7.19
C LYS A 405 -12.13 -10.27 -8.65
N ILE A 406 -11.21 -9.94 -9.54
CA ILE A 406 -11.31 -10.15 -10.98
C ILE A 406 -10.04 -10.88 -11.41
N HIS A 407 -10.16 -11.77 -12.40
CA HIS A 407 -9.02 -12.47 -12.97
C HIS A 407 -7.99 -11.47 -13.54
N ILE A 408 -6.71 -11.64 -13.15
CA ILE A 408 -5.60 -10.83 -13.63
C ILE A 408 -4.46 -11.78 -14.00
N ASP A 409 -4.00 -11.69 -15.24
CA ASP A 409 -2.79 -12.36 -15.69
C ASP A 409 -1.81 -11.31 -16.23
N VAL A 410 -0.66 -11.18 -15.58
CA VAL A 410 0.32 -10.12 -15.91
C VAL A 410 1.06 -10.39 -17.22
N GLU A 411 1.16 -11.63 -17.68
CA GLU A 411 1.75 -11.94 -18.99
C GLU A 411 0.76 -11.62 -20.11
N ASP A 412 -0.47 -12.09 -19.96
CA ASP A 412 -1.56 -11.95 -20.93
C ASP A 412 -1.98 -10.49 -21.13
N MET A 413 -1.99 -9.69 -20.05
CA MET A 413 -2.30 -8.27 -20.09
C MET A 413 -1.06 -7.38 -20.32
N ASN A 414 0.11 -7.97 -20.63
CA ASN A 414 1.35 -7.23 -20.90
C ASN A 414 1.84 -6.28 -19.79
N ILE A 415 1.45 -6.50 -18.53
CA ILE A 415 1.70 -5.60 -17.40
C ILE A 415 3.17 -5.66 -16.96
N ASP A 416 3.84 -4.52 -16.80
CA ASP A 416 5.24 -4.47 -16.37
C ASP A 416 5.38 -4.20 -14.85
N LEU A 417 4.44 -3.44 -14.29
CA LEU A 417 4.35 -3.09 -12.86
C LEU A 417 2.90 -3.21 -12.37
N LEU A 418 2.65 -3.79 -11.20
CA LEU A 418 1.30 -3.86 -10.64
C LEU A 418 1.29 -3.67 -9.12
N SER A 419 0.46 -2.73 -8.67
CA SER A 419 0.28 -2.42 -7.25
C SER A 419 -0.94 -3.14 -6.67
N LEU A 420 -0.81 -3.68 -5.45
CA LEU A 420 -1.90 -4.37 -4.74
C LEU A 420 -1.88 -4.09 -3.23
N SER A 421 -3.01 -4.34 -2.57
CA SER A 421 -3.21 -4.09 -1.14
C SER A 421 -4.03 -5.21 -0.49
N ALA A 422 -3.62 -5.68 0.70
CA ALA A 422 -4.25 -6.82 1.36
C ALA A 422 -5.64 -6.50 1.95
N HIS A 423 -5.82 -5.33 2.56
CA HIS A 423 -7.09 -4.96 3.20
C HIS A 423 -8.24 -4.68 2.23
N LYS A 424 -8.03 -4.84 0.92
CA LYS A 424 -9.08 -4.83 -0.10
C LYS A 424 -9.56 -6.24 -0.48
N ILE A 425 -8.96 -7.29 0.08
CA ILE A 425 -9.25 -8.71 -0.17
C ILE A 425 -9.36 -9.51 1.13
N TYR A 426 -9.89 -8.91 2.19
CA TYR A 426 -10.06 -9.51 3.51
C TYR A 426 -8.75 -9.89 4.22
N GLY A 427 -7.63 -9.30 3.79
CA GLY A 427 -6.34 -9.38 4.46
C GLY A 427 -6.09 -8.22 5.44
N PRO A 428 -4.94 -8.22 6.14
CA PRO A 428 -4.65 -7.19 7.13
C PRO A 428 -4.33 -5.84 6.48
N LYS A 429 -4.53 -4.76 7.24
CA LYS A 429 -4.09 -3.40 6.86
C LYS A 429 -2.57 -3.27 7.06
N GLY A 430 -1.94 -2.33 6.36
CA GLY A 430 -0.50 -2.05 6.51
C GLY A 430 0.42 -3.02 5.77
N ILE A 431 -0.11 -3.80 4.81
CA ILE A 431 0.69 -4.63 3.92
C ILE A 431 0.11 -4.64 2.51
N GLY A 432 1.01 -4.63 1.54
CA GLY A 432 0.71 -4.76 0.12
C GLY A 432 1.92 -5.33 -0.62
N ALA A 433 1.84 -5.30 -1.93
CA ALA A 433 2.98 -5.67 -2.76
C ALA A 433 3.01 -4.87 -4.07
N LEU A 434 4.16 -4.90 -4.71
CA LEU A 434 4.41 -4.42 -6.05
C LEU A 434 4.98 -5.59 -6.87
N PHE A 435 4.28 -5.97 -7.94
CA PHE A 435 4.86 -6.82 -8.96
C PHE A 435 5.80 -5.99 -9.84
N VAL A 436 7.02 -6.49 -10.05
CA VAL A 436 8.04 -5.90 -10.91
C VAL A 436 8.54 -6.94 -11.91
N ARG A 437 8.20 -6.76 -13.19
CA ARG A 437 8.57 -7.72 -14.23
C ARG A 437 10.10 -7.87 -14.35
N SER A 438 10.58 -9.10 -14.14
CA SER A 438 12.02 -9.41 -14.23
C SER A 438 12.47 -9.99 -15.57
N LYS A 439 11.57 -10.59 -16.36
CA LYS A 439 11.84 -11.28 -17.64
C LYS A 439 11.30 -10.52 -18.86
N LYS A 440 11.81 -10.84 -20.07
CA LYS A 440 11.52 -10.23 -21.39
C LYS A 440 11.87 -8.74 -21.49
N LYS A 441 11.30 -7.92 -20.62
CA LYS A 441 11.54 -6.48 -20.50
C LYS A 441 11.83 -6.18 -19.04
N LYS A 442 13.09 -6.37 -18.63
CA LYS A 442 13.50 -6.26 -17.22
C LYS A 442 13.26 -4.83 -16.72
N VAL A 443 12.32 -4.68 -15.80
CA VAL A 443 12.06 -3.41 -15.14
C VAL A 443 13.09 -3.20 -14.03
N ARG A 444 13.59 -1.97 -13.93
CA ARG A 444 14.52 -1.54 -12.89
C ARG A 444 13.97 -0.26 -12.29
N LEU A 445 13.96 -0.21 -10.96
CA LEU A 445 13.46 0.92 -10.19
C LEU A 445 14.57 1.39 -9.26
N ALA A 446 14.62 2.68 -8.98
CA ALA A 446 15.36 3.22 -7.86
C ALA A 446 14.52 3.01 -6.59
N PRO A 447 15.11 2.56 -5.47
CA PRO A 447 14.40 2.47 -4.20
C PRO A 447 13.97 3.87 -3.72
N LEU A 448 12.84 3.92 -3.02
CA LEU A 448 12.40 5.14 -2.31
C LEU A 448 12.78 5.11 -0.83
N ILE A 449 13.03 3.92 -0.30
CA ILE A 449 13.39 3.69 1.11
C ILE A 449 14.76 3.02 1.12
N ASP A 450 15.75 3.78 1.55
CA ASP A 450 17.13 3.31 1.71
C ASP A 450 17.29 2.45 2.97
N GLY A 451 18.31 1.59 2.96
CA GLY A 451 18.61 0.67 4.06
C GLY A 451 19.34 -0.58 3.59
N GLY A 452 19.33 -1.65 4.41
CA GLY A 452 20.15 -2.85 4.24
C GLY A 452 19.88 -3.73 3.00
N GLY A 453 19.17 -3.23 1.99
CA GLY A 453 19.00 -3.90 0.71
C GLY A 453 17.99 -5.05 0.72
N GLN A 454 17.04 -5.05 1.66
CA GLN A 454 15.92 -6.00 1.67
C GLN A 454 15.09 -5.89 0.37
N GLU A 455 14.27 -6.91 0.10
CA GLU A 455 13.47 -7.01 -1.13
C GLU A 455 14.31 -6.76 -2.40
N ARG A 456 15.52 -7.32 -2.44
CA ARG A 456 16.50 -7.18 -3.53
C ARG A 456 16.92 -5.73 -3.81
N GLY A 457 16.99 -4.91 -2.76
CA GLY A 457 17.41 -3.51 -2.86
C GLY A 457 16.32 -2.56 -3.36
N LEU A 458 15.07 -3.01 -3.50
CA LEU A 458 13.96 -2.17 -3.95
C LEU A 458 13.18 -1.54 -2.79
N ARG A 459 13.09 -2.24 -1.65
CA ARG A 459 12.32 -1.80 -0.49
C ARG A 459 13.01 -2.28 0.79
N SER A 460 13.80 -1.39 1.39
CA SER A 460 14.52 -1.71 2.63
C SER A 460 13.59 -1.76 3.85
N GLY A 461 14.06 -2.42 4.91
CA GLY A 461 13.35 -2.55 6.18
C GLY A 461 12.92 -3.99 6.48
N THR A 462 12.69 -4.27 7.76
CA THR A 462 12.30 -5.60 8.23
C THR A 462 10.95 -6.01 7.63
N LEU A 463 10.87 -7.23 7.10
CA LEU A 463 9.63 -7.79 6.60
C LEU A 463 8.68 -8.16 7.76
N PRO A 464 7.44 -7.62 7.80
CA PRO A 464 6.48 -7.93 8.84
C PRO A 464 5.85 -9.31 8.59
N THR A 465 6.51 -10.39 9.02
CA THR A 465 6.09 -11.78 8.78
C THR A 465 4.60 -12.03 9.03
N PRO A 466 3.97 -11.58 10.14
CA PRO A 466 2.55 -11.84 10.36
C PRO A 466 1.66 -11.19 9.30
N LEU A 467 1.97 -9.97 8.87
CA LEU A 467 1.18 -9.27 7.86
C LEU A 467 1.37 -9.90 6.47
N ILE A 468 2.59 -10.32 6.14
CA ILE A 468 2.90 -11.00 4.88
C ILE A 468 2.17 -12.34 4.80
N VAL A 469 2.19 -13.14 5.88
CA VAL A 469 1.43 -14.39 5.96
C VAL A 469 -0.07 -14.11 5.80
N GLY A 470 -0.58 -13.06 6.44
CA GLY A 470 -1.97 -12.65 6.28
C GLY A 470 -2.32 -12.28 4.83
N LEU A 471 -1.46 -11.53 4.13
CA LEU A 471 -1.64 -11.24 2.69
C LEU A 471 -1.59 -12.53 1.85
N GLY A 472 -0.67 -13.45 2.13
CA GLY A 472 -0.57 -14.73 1.42
C GLY A 472 -1.83 -15.60 1.60
N ALA A 473 -2.32 -15.71 2.84
CA ALA A 473 -3.56 -16.44 3.14
C ALA A 473 -4.78 -15.78 2.47
N ALA A 474 -4.88 -14.45 2.51
CA ALA A 474 -5.94 -13.72 1.83
C ALA A 474 -5.90 -13.92 0.30
N ALA A 475 -4.70 -13.90 -0.30
CA ALA A 475 -4.50 -14.15 -1.71
C ALA A 475 -4.97 -15.56 -2.12
N SER A 476 -4.56 -16.61 -1.38
CA SER A 476 -5.02 -17.98 -1.61
C SER A 476 -6.54 -18.11 -1.52
N LEU A 477 -7.14 -17.59 -0.44
CA LEU A 477 -8.59 -17.62 -0.25
C LEU A 477 -9.33 -16.82 -1.34
N SER A 478 -8.78 -15.69 -1.78
CA SER A 478 -9.39 -14.90 -2.84
C SER A 478 -9.45 -15.66 -4.15
N LEU A 479 -8.45 -16.49 -4.45
CA LEU A 479 -8.42 -17.30 -5.66
C LEU A 479 -9.43 -18.44 -5.60
N GLU A 480 -9.53 -19.11 -4.44
CA GLU A 480 -10.46 -20.21 -4.20
C GLU A 480 -11.94 -19.75 -4.20
N CYS A 481 -12.21 -18.58 -3.62
CA CYS A 481 -13.57 -18.07 -3.45
C CYS A 481 -14.00 -17.08 -4.54
N MET A 482 -13.16 -16.75 -5.53
CA MET A 482 -13.40 -15.64 -6.47
C MET A 482 -14.76 -15.74 -7.16
N ASP A 483 -15.08 -16.92 -7.72
CA ASP A 483 -16.30 -17.14 -8.49
C ASP A 483 -17.55 -17.22 -7.61
N SER A 484 -17.44 -17.79 -6.40
CA SER A 484 -18.56 -17.81 -5.45
C SER A 484 -18.85 -16.41 -4.91
N ASP A 485 -17.81 -15.66 -4.54
CA ASP A 485 -17.92 -14.28 -4.06
C ASP A 485 -18.51 -13.39 -5.14
N ARG A 486 -18.05 -13.51 -6.39
CA ARG A 486 -18.58 -12.76 -7.53
C ARG A 486 -20.07 -13.01 -7.73
N ARG A 487 -20.51 -14.27 -7.77
CA ARG A 487 -21.95 -14.61 -7.95
C ARG A 487 -22.81 -14.07 -6.81
N HIS A 488 -22.34 -14.20 -5.57
CA HIS A 488 -23.03 -13.68 -4.39
C HIS A 488 -23.17 -12.16 -4.45
N ILE A 489 -22.06 -11.46 -4.68
CA ILE A 489 -22.00 -10.00 -4.73
C ILE A 489 -22.82 -9.46 -5.90
N GLU A 490 -22.76 -10.10 -7.07
CA GLU A 490 -23.54 -9.69 -8.24
C GLU A 490 -25.05 -9.82 -8.00
N ARG A 491 -25.50 -10.91 -7.37
CA ARG A 491 -26.90 -11.10 -7.00
C ARG A 491 -27.38 -10.01 -6.04
N LEU A 492 -26.59 -9.69 -5.02
CA LEU A 492 -26.91 -8.64 -4.04
C LEU A 492 -26.90 -7.24 -4.65
N SER A 493 -25.92 -6.95 -5.51
CA SER A 493 -25.81 -5.69 -6.23
C SER A 493 -27.02 -5.44 -7.14
N LYS A 494 -27.44 -6.47 -7.89
CA LYS A 494 -28.66 -6.44 -8.71
C LYS A 494 -29.91 -6.22 -7.87
N LEU A 495 -30.04 -6.92 -6.74
CA LEU A 495 -31.16 -6.74 -5.81
C LEU A 495 -31.26 -5.29 -5.32
N LEU A 496 -30.16 -4.72 -4.84
CA LEU A 496 -30.12 -3.35 -4.35
C LEU A 496 -30.54 -2.36 -5.44
N LEU A 497 -29.92 -2.45 -6.61
CA LEU A 497 -30.18 -1.53 -7.71
C LEU A 497 -31.64 -1.61 -8.19
N GLN A 498 -32.18 -2.82 -8.34
CA GLN A 498 -33.58 -3.02 -8.74
C GLN A 498 -34.56 -2.43 -7.72
N GLN A 499 -34.35 -2.66 -6.43
CA GLN A 499 -35.23 -2.11 -5.39
C GLN A 499 -35.22 -0.58 -5.35
N LEU A 500 -34.06 0.04 -5.57
CA LEU A 500 -33.94 1.49 -5.64
C LEU A 500 -34.61 2.04 -6.91
N GLN A 501 -34.34 1.47 -8.08
CA GLN A 501 -34.89 1.93 -9.37
C GLN A 501 -36.41 1.80 -9.46
N GLN A 502 -37.00 0.78 -8.82
CA GLN A 502 -38.46 0.61 -8.79
C GLN A 502 -39.18 1.65 -7.94
N GLN A 503 -38.50 2.24 -6.95
CA GLN A 503 -39.13 3.07 -5.92
C GLN A 503 -38.72 4.54 -5.94
N LEU A 504 -37.60 4.86 -6.59
CA LEU A 504 -37.05 6.21 -6.67
C LEU A 504 -36.87 6.65 -8.14
N PRO A 505 -37.59 7.68 -8.59
CA PRO A 505 -37.28 8.32 -9.86
C PRO A 505 -36.00 9.16 -9.74
N HIS A 506 -35.44 9.59 -10.88
CA HIS A 506 -34.27 10.48 -10.95
C HIS A 506 -33.06 10.00 -10.12
N ILE A 507 -32.71 8.73 -10.29
CA ILE A 507 -31.43 8.17 -9.83
C ILE A 507 -30.60 7.72 -11.03
N SER A 508 -29.29 7.87 -10.97
CA SER A 508 -28.37 7.45 -12.03
C SER A 508 -27.18 6.71 -11.44
N VAL A 509 -26.73 5.66 -12.14
CA VAL A 509 -25.50 4.95 -11.78
C VAL A 509 -24.32 5.64 -12.47
N ASN A 510 -23.29 5.97 -11.70
CA ASN A 510 -22.10 6.65 -12.20
C ASN A 510 -21.08 5.65 -12.76
N GLY A 511 -20.72 5.81 -14.03
CA GLY A 511 -19.80 4.93 -14.75
C GLY A 511 -20.50 3.73 -15.42
N SER A 512 -19.76 3.00 -16.25
CA SER A 512 -20.29 1.88 -17.03
C SER A 512 -21.02 0.82 -16.19
N LEU A 513 -22.16 0.32 -16.68
CA LEU A 513 -22.86 -0.82 -16.09
C LEU A 513 -22.36 -2.16 -16.65
N SER A 514 -21.86 -2.17 -17.89
CA SER A 514 -21.33 -3.36 -18.54
C SER A 514 -19.91 -3.67 -18.06
N ASN A 515 -19.05 -2.66 -17.95
CA ASN A 515 -17.65 -2.79 -17.57
C ASN A 515 -17.42 -2.38 -16.11
N ARG A 516 -17.93 -3.17 -15.16
CA ARG A 516 -17.93 -2.84 -13.73
C ARG A 516 -17.63 -4.04 -12.83
N TYR A 517 -16.97 -3.77 -11.71
CA TYR A 517 -16.93 -4.68 -10.57
C TYR A 517 -18.26 -4.62 -9.80
N PRO A 518 -19.04 -5.71 -9.70
CA PRO A 518 -20.41 -5.68 -9.17
C PRO A 518 -20.50 -5.25 -7.70
N GLY A 519 -19.45 -5.44 -6.91
CA GLY A 519 -19.44 -5.04 -5.51
C GLY A 519 -19.24 -3.55 -5.26
N ASN A 520 -19.19 -2.73 -6.31
CA ASN A 520 -19.21 -1.27 -6.20
C ASN A 520 -20.39 -0.72 -7.00
N LEU A 521 -21.31 -0.07 -6.29
CA LEU A 521 -22.37 0.74 -6.89
C LEU A 521 -22.18 2.19 -6.46
N ASN A 522 -22.05 3.08 -7.42
CA ASN A 522 -22.01 4.52 -7.18
C ASN A 522 -23.24 5.13 -7.82
N ILE A 523 -24.13 5.71 -7.01
CA ILE A 523 -25.45 6.16 -7.44
C ILE A 523 -25.61 7.63 -7.06
N SER A 524 -25.99 8.47 -8.01
CA SER A 524 -26.42 9.84 -7.75
C SER A 524 -27.92 9.88 -7.49
N PHE A 525 -28.31 10.57 -6.43
CA PHE A 525 -29.71 10.84 -6.10
C PHE A 525 -30.01 12.30 -6.42
N SER A 526 -30.65 12.58 -7.55
CA SER A 526 -30.97 13.97 -7.90
C SER A 526 -31.88 14.60 -6.84
N PHE A 527 -31.71 15.91 -6.63
CA PHE A 527 -32.51 16.75 -5.73
C PHE A 527 -32.32 16.50 -4.22
N VAL A 528 -31.28 15.76 -3.82
CA VAL A 528 -30.98 15.43 -2.42
C VAL A 528 -29.52 15.72 -2.10
N GLU A 529 -29.24 16.46 -1.04
CA GLU A 529 -27.86 16.65 -0.58
C GLU A 529 -27.28 15.35 0.04
N GLY A 530 -26.12 14.90 -0.45
CA GLY A 530 -25.56 13.59 -0.08
C GLY A 530 -25.08 13.50 1.38
N GLU A 531 -24.55 14.57 1.96
CA GLU A 531 -24.15 14.58 3.38
C GLU A 531 -25.36 14.46 4.29
N SER A 532 -26.42 15.22 4.02
CA SER A 532 -27.71 15.11 4.71
C SER A 532 -28.30 13.70 4.62
N LEU A 533 -28.16 13.03 3.48
CA LEU A 533 -28.56 11.63 3.29
C LEU A 533 -27.70 10.64 4.09
N LEU A 534 -26.38 10.84 4.18
CA LEU A 534 -25.51 9.97 4.97
C LEU A 534 -25.72 10.17 6.48
N MET A 535 -25.90 11.41 6.93
CA MET A 535 -26.12 11.74 8.35
C MET A 535 -27.45 11.18 8.88
N SER A 536 -28.46 11.07 8.02
CA SER A 536 -29.78 10.55 8.36
C SER A 536 -29.84 9.00 8.36
N ILE A 537 -28.88 8.33 7.73
CA ILE A 537 -28.75 6.87 7.70
C ILE A 537 -27.58 6.43 8.59
N GLY A 538 -27.66 6.77 9.88
CA GLY A 538 -26.61 6.45 10.86
C GLY A 538 -26.47 4.95 11.19
N ASP A 539 -27.43 4.12 10.77
CA ASP A 539 -27.44 2.67 10.96
C ASP A 539 -26.73 1.89 9.84
N ILE A 540 -26.22 2.58 8.80
CA ILE A 540 -25.52 1.97 7.66
C ILE A 540 -24.25 2.76 7.34
N ALA A 541 -23.11 2.08 7.31
CA ALA A 541 -21.84 2.69 6.91
C ALA A 541 -21.68 2.65 5.38
N MET A 542 -21.77 3.82 4.74
CA MET A 542 -21.55 4.07 3.32
C MET A 542 -20.64 5.31 3.14
N SER A 543 -20.32 5.69 1.91
CA SER A 543 -19.45 6.84 1.64
C SER A 543 -19.93 7.65 0.43
N SER A 544 -19.78 8.97 0.45
CA SER A 544 -20.05 9.85 -0.71
C SER A 544 -18.89 9.91 -1.71
N GLY A 545 -17.72 9.34 -1.36
CA GLY A 545 -16.52 9.38 -2.20
C GLY A 545 -15.45 8.36 -1.78
N SER A 546 -14.19 8.63 -2.07
CA SER A 546 -13.09 7.84 -1.50
C SER A 546 -12.87 8.19 -0.04
N ALA A 547 -12.42 7.24 0.79
CA ALA A 547 -12.06 7.52 2.18
C ALA A 547 -10.96 8.59 2.34
N CYS A 548 -10.24 8.90 1.26
CA CYS A 548 -9.25 9.97 1.20
C CYS A 548 -9.84 11.34 0.80
N THR A 549 -11.12 11.41 0.46
CA THR A 549 -11.88 12.66 0.20
C THR A 549 -12.91 12.96 1.29
N SER A 550 -13.13 12.05 2.26
CA SER A 550 -14.14 12.24 3.31
C SER A 550 -13.85 13.39 4.29
N GLU A 551 -12.64 13.95 4.26
CA GLU A 551 -12.27 15.13 5.06
C GLU A 551 -12.45 16.47 4.31
N SER A 552 -12.69 16.44 3.00
CA SER A 552 -12.79 17.64 2.17
C SER A 552 -14.21 17.84 1.64
N LEU A 553 -14.77 19.04 1.80
CA LEU A 553 -16.07 19.47 1.24
C LEU A 553 -16.09 19.54 -0.30
N GLU A 554 -14.99 19.22 -0.99
CA GLU A 554 -14.92 19.29 -2.44
C GLU A 554 -15.63 18.08 -3.09
N PRO A 555 -16.38 18.29 -4.19
CA PRO A 555 -17.04 17.21 -4.89
C PRO A 555 -16.04 16.23 -5.48
N SER A 556 -16.46 14.97 -5.66
CA SER A 556 -15.59 13.92 -6.21
C SER A 556 -14.97 14.35 -7.56
N TYR A 557 -13.64 14.42 -7.58
CA TYR A 557 -12.88 14.68 -8.82
C TYR A 557 -13.12 13.58 -9.87
N VAL A 558 -13.40 12.35 -9.44
CA VAL A 558 -13.74 11.24 -10.36
C VAL A 558 -15.05 11.55 -11.07
N LEU A 559 -16.11 11.88 -10.33
CA LEU A 559 -17.41 12.20 -10.90
C LEU A 559 -17.35 13.44 -11.80
N ARG A 560 -16.58 14.46 -11.40
CA ARG A 560 -16.31 15.63 -12.25
C ARG A 560 -15.64 15.25 -13.57
N SER A 561 -14.67 14.33 -13.54
CA SER A 561 -14.01 13.82 -14.76
C SER A 561 -14.92 12.97 -15.65
N LEU A 562 -15.98 12.37 -15.10
CA LEU A 562 -17.04 11.72 -15.88
C LEU A 562 -18.01 12.74 -16.51
N GLY A 563 -17.89 14.03 -16.18
CA GLY A 563 -18.81 15.08 -16.63
C GLY A 563 -20.12 15.11 -15.84
N VAL A 564 -20.15 14.52 -14.64
CA VAL A 564 -21.28 14.68 -13.71
C VAL A 564 -21.26 16.11 -13.19
N GLY A 565 -22.43 16.79 -13.23
CA GLY A 565 -22.57 18.15 -12.75
C GLY A 565 -22.21 18.28 -11.27
N GLU A 566 -21.71 19.44 -10.85
CA GLU A 566 -21.17 19.65 -9.51
C GLU A 566 -22.19 19.35 -8.41
N GLU A 567 -23.42 19.82 -8.58
CA GLU A 567 -24.53 19.52 -7.66
C GLU A 567 -24.78 18.02 -7.54
N THR A 568 -24.87 17.31 -8.67
CA THR A 568 -25.12 15.85 -8.71
C THR A 568 -23.94 15.05 -8.13
N ALA A 569 -22.72 15.56 -8.24
CA ALA A 569 -21.55 14.93 -7.63
C ALA A 569 -21.64 14.94 -6.09
N HIS A 570 -22.20 15.99 -5.49
CA HIS A 570 -22.46 16.05 -4.03
C HIS A 570 -23.60 15.14 -3.57
N THR A 571 -24.47 14.71 -4.49
CA THR A 571 -25.61 13.83 -4.19
C THR A 571 -25.32 12.34 -4.40
N SER A 572 -24.05 12.00 -4.61
CA SER A 572 -23.63 10.65 -4.99
C SER A 572 -23.20 9.83 -3.78
N ILE A 573 -23.64 8.57 -3.72
CA ILE A 573 -23.26 7.61 -2.68
C ILE A 573 -22.63 6.39 -3.34
N ARG A 574 -21.48 6.00 -2.80
CA ARG A 574 -20.82 4.72 -3.04
C ARG A 574 -21.25 3.70 -2.01
N ILE A 575 -21.81 2.61 -2.52
CA ILE A 575 -22.25 1.44 -1.76
C ILE A 575 -21.35 0.27 -2.17
N GLY A 576 -20.63 -0.26 -1.19
CA GLY A 576 -19.70 -1.37 -1.32
C GLY A 576 -20.28 -2.65 -0.77
N ILE A 577 -20.38 -3.69 -1.61
CA ILE A 577 -20.88 -5.01 -1.23
C ILE A 577 -19.69 -5.98 -1.23
N GLY A 578 -19.63 -6.83 -0.20
CA GLY A 578 -18.55 -7.79 -0.01
C GLY A 578 -19.03 -9.19 0.35
N ARG A 579 -18.07 -10.06 0.69
CA ARG A 579 -18.24 -11.49 0.99
C ARG A 579 -19.22 -11.74 2.13
N PHE A 580 -19.17 -10.91 3.16
CA PHE A 580 -19.98 -11.09 4.36
C PHE A 580 -21.29 -10.31 4.32
N THR A 581 -21.53 -9.51 3.27
CA THR A 581 -22.80 -8.79 3.12
C THR A 581 -23.93 -9.80 2.93
N ARG A 582 -25.02 -9.61 3.67
CA ARG A 582 -26.21 -10.46 3.64
C ARG A 582 -27.33 -9.81 2.85
N GLU A 583 -28.29 -10.63 2.43
CA GLU A 583 -29.45 -10.12 1.71
C GLU A 583 -30.34 -9.22 2.58
N GLU A 584 -30.51 -9.58 3.87
CA GLU A 584 -31.25 -8.78 4.86
C GLU A 584 -30.67 -7.37 4.99
N GLU A 585 -29.34 -7.25 5.02
CA GLU A 585 -28.61 -5.98 5.09
C GLU A 585 -28.83 -5.13 3.84
N VAL A 586 -28.88 -5.76 2.66
CA VAL A 586 -29.13 -5.09 1.38
C VAL A 586 -30.56 -4.58 1.28
N ARG A 587 -31.54 -5.39 1.69
CA ARG A 587 -32.95 -4.99 1.70
C ARG A 587 -33.19 -3.85 2.68
N HIS A 588 -32.62 -3.96 3.89
CA HIS A 588 -32.64 -2.88 4.88
C HIS A 588 -32.02 -1.59 4.32
N CYS A 589 -30.88 -1.68 3.63
CA CYS A 589 -30.26 -0.54 2.98
C CYS A 589 -31.16 0.11 1.92
N ALA A 590 -31.77 -0.69 1.04
CA ALA A 590 -32.70 -0.20 0.03
C ALA A 590 -33.89 0.52 0.68
N GLU A 591 -34.52 -0.09 1.68
CA GLU A 591 -35.67 0.49 2.39
C GLU A 591 -35.33 1.81 3.09
N ARG A 592 -34.17 1.88 3.77
CA ARG A 592 -33.70 3.10 4.44
C ARG A 592 -33.39 4.20 3.44
N LEU A 593 -32.69 3.90 2.35
CA LEU A 593 -32.40 4.87 1.28
C LEU A 593 -33.69 5.39 0.64
N VAL A 594 -34.64 4.51 0.29
CA VAL A 594 -35.91 4.93 -0.32
C VAL A 594 -36.67 5.88 0.60
N LYS A 595 -36.82 5.50 1.87
CA LYS A 595 -37.53 6.31 2.86
C LYS A 595 -36.89 7.69 3.01
N GLU A 596 -35.58 7.73 3.12
CA GLU A 596 -34.86 8.96 3.43
C GLU A 596 -34.72 9.90 2.22
N VAL A 597 -34.48 9.34 1.03
CA VAL A 597 -34.48 10.10 -0.22
C VAL A 597 -35.85 10.75 -0.46
N ARG A 598 -36.96 10.04 -0.22
CA ARG A 598 -38.32 10.62 -0.32
C ARG A 598 -38.51 11.77 0.66
N ARG A 599 -38.16 11.55 1.94
CA ARG A 599 -38.25 12.57 2.98
C ARG A 599 -37.44 13.83 2.65
N LEU A 600 -36.20 13.67 2.17
CA LEU A 600 -35.35 14.80 1.79
C LEU A 600 -35.86 15.53 0.55
N ARG A 601 -36.44 14.80 -0.41
CA ARG A 601 -37.07 15.38 -1.60
C ARG A 601 -38.33 16.18 -1.29
N GLU A 602 -39.15 15.75 -0.33
CA GLU A 602 -40.34 16.49 0.14
C GLU A 602 -39.99 17.86 0.74
N MET A 603 -38.75 18.06 1.19
CA MET A 603 -38.27 19.33 1.74
C MET A 603 -37.40 20.12 0.75
N SER A 604 -37.21 19.61 -0.48
CA SER A 604 -36.28 20.16 -1.46
C SER A 604 -37.04 21.03 -2.46
N PRO A 605 -36.83 22.37 -2.48
CA PRO A 605 -37.46 23.26 -3.46
C PRO A 605 -37.09 22.91 -4.91
N LEU A 606 -35.92 22.30 -5.10
CA LEU A 606 -35.45 21.82 -6.41
C LEU A 606 -36.28 20.65 -6.94
N TYR A 607 -36.83 19.84 -6.04
CA TYR A 607 -37.69 18.71 -6.42
C TYR A 607 -39.11 19.18 -6.76
N GLU A 608 -39.66 20.12 -5.99
CA GLU A 608 -40.95 20.76 -6.28
C GLU A 608 -40.94 21.39 -7.68
N GLY A 609 -39.93 22.20 -8.00
CA GLY A 609 -39.79 22.82 -9.32
C GLY A 609 -39.57 21.82 -10.46
N ALA A 610 -39.01 20.64 -10.18
CA ALA A 610 -38.86 19.57 -11.17
C ALA A 610 -40.17 18.80 -11.43
N ILE A 611 -41.03 18.64 -10.41
CA ILE A 611 -42.36 18.05 -10.56
C ILE A 611 -43.31 19.03 -11.27
N GLU A 612 -43.26 20.32 -10.91
CA GLU A 612 -44.04 21.38 -11.55
C GLU A 612 -43.58 21.64 -13.00
N GLY A 613 -42.31 21.38 -13.32
CA GLY A 613 -41.71 21.61 -14.65
C GLY A 613 -42.23 20.73 -15.79
N ASP A 614 -42.96 19.64 -15.53
CA ASP A 614 -43.67 18.85 -16.55
C ASP A 614 -45.09 19.40 -16.85
N GLY A 615 -45.50 20.50 -16.19
CA GLY A 615 -46.76 21.18 -16.43
C GLY A 615 -46.77 22.61 -15.90
N GLU A 616 -46.51 23.56 -16.80
CA GLU A 616 -46.61 25.02 -16.62
C GLU A 616 -45.35 25.77 -16.14
N LYS A 617 -45.13 26.90 -16.81
CA LYS A 617 -44.12 27.91 -16.50
C LYS A 617 -44.31 28.37 -15.06
N GLY A 618 -43.30 28.14 -14.21
CA GLY A 618 -43.26 28.65 -12.84
C GLY A 618 -43.49 30.17 -12.74
N PRO A 619 -43.76 30.69 -11.52
CA PRO A 619 -44.27 32.04 -11.32
C PRO A 619 -43.29 33.10 -11.85
N LYS A 620 -43.74 33.88 -12.83
CA LYS A 620 -43.05 35.10 -13.26
C LYS A 620 -43.18 36.15 -12.15
N LEU A 621 -42.07 36.42 -11.47
CA LEU A 621 -41.89 37.66 -10.72
C LEU A 621 -42.03 38.84 -11.69
N VAL A 622 -43.15 39.56 -11.59
CA VAL A 622 -43.33 40.87 -12.20
C VAL A 622 -42.91 41.89 -11.15
N TRP A 623 -41.82 42.60 -11.42
CA TRP A 623 -41.44 43.77 -10.63
C TRP A 623 -42.45 44.88 -10.88
N THR A 624 -43.09 45.38 -9.83
CA THR A 624 -43.81 46.66 -9.83
C THR A 624 -42.95 47.73 -9.18
#